data_AF-A0A452ZKK3-F1
#
_entry.id   AF-A0A452ZKK3-F1
#
_cell.length_a   1.000
_cell.length_b   1.000
_cell.length_c   1.000
_cell.angle_alpha   90.00
_cell.angle_beta   90.00
_cell.angle_gamma   90.00
#
_symmetry.space_group_name_H-M   'P 1'
#
loop_
_entity.id
_entity.type
_entity.pdbx_description
1 polymer ?
#
loop_
_entity_poly.entity_id
_entity_poly.type
_entity_poly.pdbx_seq_one_letter_code
_entity_poly.pdbx_strand_id
1 'polypeptide(L)'
;MASAARALGALIHRASSLSSSASALRSASLVHRNGPTGGASLFQGHVARRRISTFQPLCMGRRSCKIAGRKGAQNLKKMKRNSKIGKEIVAAIKKGGPSPSSNTALAAILEKVRELDVPKEVVERNIKRASEKGQDTYTEKIYEVYGFGGVGMVVEVLTDKITRSIADIRNVVKDCGAKLADPGSVTFRFRQARVVNIKVTDADKDQLLSVALDAGADDVIEPNFDDEDDSEEEVLERYPTDIN
;
A
#
# COMPACT_ATOMS: atom_id res chain seq x y z
N MET A 1 4.91 -41.30 39.45
CA MET A 1 3.82 -40.42 39.94
C MET A 1 3.22 -39.68 38.75
N ALA A 2 1.88 -39.61 38.71
CA ALA A 2 1.02 -39.05 37.65
C ALA A 2 1.40 -37.59 37.25
N SER A 3 0.97 -36.98 36.14
CA SER A 3 -0.35 -37.01 35.52
C SER A 3 -0.39 -36.17 34.21
N ALA A 4 -1.28 -36.59 33.29
CA ALA A 4 -2.15 -35.81 32.37
C ALA A 4 -1.53 -34.73 31.44
N ALA A 5 -1.49 -34.95 30.12
CA ALA A 5 -2.59 -34.89 29.13
C ALA A 5 -2.96 -33.46 28.67
N ARG A 6 -2.72 -33.16 27.38
CA ARG A 6 -3.80 -32.97 26.38
C ARG A 6 -3.22 -32.69 24.98
N ALA A 7 -3.65 -33.53 24.06
CA ALA A 7 -3.51 -33.41 22.62
C ALA A 7 -4.69 -32.65 22.00
N LEU A 8 -4.59 -32.44 20.67
CA LEU A 8 -5.57 -31.95 19.70
C LEU A 8 -5.50 -30.42 19.46
N GLY A 9 -5.45 -29.92 18.22
CA GLY A 9 -5.68 -30.58 16.95
C GLY A 9 -5.29 -29.67 15.78
N ALA A 10 -5.20 -30.30 14.63
CA ALA A 10 -4.66 -29.80 13.38
C ALA A 10 -5.69 -29.03 12.53
N LEU A 11 -5.13 -28.50 11.43
CA LEU A 11 -5.73 -28.43 10.10
C LEU A 11 -6.68 -27.27 9.82
N ILE A 12 -6.15 -26.24 9.15
CA ILE A 12 -6.95 -25.30 8.35
C ILE A 12 -6.54 -25.49 6.90
N HIS A 13 -7.40 -26.18 6.15
CA HIS A 13 -7.33 -26.27 4.71
C HIS A 13 -8.03 -25.08 4.06
N ARG A 14 -7.38 -24.60 3.01
CA ARG A 14 -7.80 -23.61 2.01
C ARG A 14 -9.02 -24.10 1.22
N ALA A 15 -10.00 -23.23 0.97
CA ALA A 15 -10.90 -23.37 -0.17
C ALA A 15 -11.46 -22.01 -0.62
N SER A 16 -11.36 -21.79 -1.92
CA SER A 16 -11.86 -20.68 -2.72
C SER A 16 -13.29 -20.93 -3.25
N SER A 17 -13.84 -19.88 -3.86
CA SER A 17 -14.88 -19.83 -4.92
C SER A 17 -16.38 -19.95 -4.57
N LEU A 18 -17.06 -18.82 -4.89
CA LEU A 18 -18.31 -18.67 -5.68
C LEU A 18 -19.59 -19.42 -5.25
N SER A 19 -20.64 -18.68 -4.91
CA SER A 19 -21.84 -18.51 -5.76
C SER A 19 -23.00 -17.84 -5.01
N SER A 20 -23.75 -17.03 -5.75
CA SER A 20 -25.01 -16.35 -5.41
C SER A 20 -26.09 -17.23 -4.77
N SER A 21 -26.90 -16.65 -3.86
CA SER A 21 -28.38 -16.76 -3.80
C SER A 21 -28.87 -16.20 -2.45
N ALA A 22 -29.62 -15.10 -2.45
CA ALA A 22 -31.08 -15.07 -2.32
C ALA A 22 -31.61 -15.32 -0.89
N SER A 23 -32.10 -14.22 -0.29
CA SER A 23 -33.30 -14.11 0.56
C SER A 23 -33.93 -15.38 1.14
N ALA A 24 -33.97 -15.47 2.47
CA ALA A 24 -35.09 -16.07 3.20
C ALA A 24 -35.06 -15.61 4.68
N LEU A 25 -35.80 -14.55 5.01
CA LEU A 25 -36.19 -14.28 6.39
C LEU A 25 -37.35 -15.21 6.74
N ARG A 26 -37.06 -16.10 7.68
CA ARG A 26 -37.95 -17.13 8.20
C ARG A 26 -39.14 -16.52 8.94
N SER A 27 -40.32 -16.97 8.54
CA SER A 27 -41.58 -16.92 9.26
C SER A 27 -41.42 -17.62 10.62
N ALA A 28 -41.68 -16.91 11.72
CA ALA A 28 -41.74 -17.50 13.05
C ALA A 28 -43.17 -17.99 13.32
N SER A 29 -43.29 -19.32 13.43
CA SER A 29 -44.46 -20.08 13.80
C SER A 29 -44.91 -19.81 15.25
N LEU A 30 -46.19 -19.48 15.43
CA LEU A 30 -46.86 -19.36 16.72
C LEU A 30 -47.42 -20.75 17.12
N VAL A 31 -46.96 -21.29 18.26
CA VAL A 31 -47.47 -22.54 18.84
C VAL A 31 -48.52 -22.24 19.92
N HIS A 32 -49.75 -22.63 19.61
CA HIS A 32 -50.78 -23.33 20.42
C HIS A 32 -50.77 -23.24 21.97
N ARG A 33 -51.89 -22.79 22.58
CA ARG A 33 -52.85 -23.64 23.36
C ARG A 33 -53.99 -22.82 24.02
N ASN A 34 -55.12 -23.51 24.21
CA ASN A 34 -56.48 -23.05 24.56
C ASN A 34 -56.68 -22.53 26.01
N GLY A 35 -57.79 -21.79 26.24
CA GLY A 35 -58.22 -21.12 27.49
C GLY A 35 -58.65 -22.04 28.66
N PRO A 36 -59.50 -21.62 29.66
CA PRO A 36 -60.52 -20.55 29.64
C PRO A 36 -60.71 -19.72 30.96
N THR A 37 -61.76 -18.87 30.95
CA THR A 37 -62.59 -18.32 32.06
C THR A 37 -62.01 -17.41 33.17
N GLY A 38 -62.58 -16.20 33.27
CA GLY A 38 -63.15 -15.65 34.51
C GLY A 38 -62.26 -14.86 35.49
N GLY A 39 -62.62 -13.59 35.73
CA GLY A 39 -62.59 -13.00 37.08
C GLY A 39 -61.39 -12.14 37.51
N ALA A 40 -61.69 -10.86 37.73
CA ALA A 40 -61.21 -9.99 38.81
C ALA A 40 -59.74 -9.48 38.87
N SER A 41 -59.67 -8.15 38.78
CA SER A 41 -58.94 -7.23 39.66
C SER A 41 -57.49 -6.82 39.35
N LEU A 42 -57.35 -5.49 39.34
CA LEU A 42 -56.28 -4.68 39.95
C LEU A 42 -54.86 -4.88 39.40
N PHE A 43 -54.42 -3.93 38.59
CA PHE A 43 -53.23 -3.07 38.77
C PHE A 43 -52.91 -2.41 37.42
N GLN A 44 -53.47 -1.21 37.20
CA GLN A 44 -53.18 -0.40 36.01
C GLN A 44 -51.80 0.25 36.15
N GLY A 45 -50.74 -0.53 35.92
CA GLY A 45 -49.39 0.00 35.73
C GLY A 45 -49.21 0.50 34.30
N HIS A 46 -49.26 1.82 34.09
CA HIS A 46 -48.89 2.42 32.80
C HIS A 46 -47.37 2.28 32.59
N VAL A 47 -46.93 1.14 32.05
CA VAL A 47 -45.57 1.01 31.53
C VAL A 47 -45.55 1.71 30.18
N ALA A 48 -45.09 2.97 30.16
CA ALA A 48 -44.80 3.70 28.94
C ALA A 48 -43.70 2.96 28.16
N ARG A 49 -44.08 2.07 27.26
CA ARG A 49 -43.16 1.41 26.33
C ARG A 49 -42.62 2.48 25.38
N ARG A 50 -41.42 2.99 25.67
CA ARG A 50 -40.68 3.85 24.72
C ARG A 50 -40.43 3.04 23.46
N ARG A 51 -41.11 3.40 22.38
CA ARG A 51 -40.91 2.81 21.06
C ARG A 51 -39.56 3.31 20.56
N ILE A 52 -38.50 2.52 20.74
CA ILE A 52 -37.20 2.84 20.16
C ILE A 52 -37.38 2.76 18.64
N SER A 53 -37.44 3.91 17.99
CA SER A 53 -37.43 4.00 16.53
C SER A 53 -36.03 3.67 16.05
N THR A 54 -35.81 2.41 15.68
CA THR A 54 -34.59 2.04 14.95
C THR A 54 -34.78 2.47 13.50
N PHE A 55 -34.49 3.72 13.18
CA PHE A 55 -34.24 4.08 11.78
C PHE A 55 -33.09 3.20 11.30
N GLN A 56 -33.24 2.58 10.11
CA GLN A 56 -32.12 1.90 9.49
C GLN A 56 -30.98 2.91 9.34
N PRO A 57 -29.73 2.57 9.73
CA PRO A 57 -28.63 3.50 9.58
C PRO A 57 -28.58 3.93 8.12
N LEU A 58 -28.59 5.24 7.88
CA LEU A 58 -28.45 5.84 6.55
C LEU A 58 -27.14 5.34 5.94
N CYS A 59 -27.19 4.23 5.22
CA CYS A 59 -26.06 3.74 4.48
C CYS A 59 -25.92 4.62 3.24
N MET A 60 -24.75 5.24 3.09
CA MET A 60 -24.39 5.98 1.89
C MET A 60 -24.70 5.12 0.66
N GLY A 61 -25.48 5.64 -0.29
CA GLY A 61 -25.93 4.86 -1.45
C GLY A 61 -24.78 4.27 -2.28
N ARG A 62 -25.07 3.27 -3.14
CA ARG A 62 -24.05 2.50 -3.91
C ARG A 62 -23.01 3.37 -4.60
N ARG A 63 -23.41 4.49 -5.23
CA ARG A 63 -22.50 5.43 -5.90
C ARG A 63 -21.50 6.05 -4.92
N SER A 64 -21.98 6.46 -3.75
CA SER A 64 -21.16 7.08 -2.72
C SER A 64 -20.19 6.08 -2.09
N CYS A 65 -20.62 4.84 -1.86
CA CYS A 65 -19.73 3.75 -1.41
C CYS A 65 -18.59 3.48 -2.43
N LYS A 66 -18.89 3.42 -3.74
CA LYS A 66 -17.86 3.25 -4.77
C LYS A 66 -16.85 4.41 -4.80
N ILE A 67 -17.34 5.65 -4.72
CA ILE A 67 -16.48 6.84 -4.70
C ILE A 67 -15.59 6.84 -3.44
N ALA A 68 -16.17 6.53 -2.28
CA ALA A 68 -15.44 6.45 -1.01
C ALA A 68 -14.34 5.38 -1.08
N GLY A 69 -14.64 4.19 -1.63
CA GLY A 69 -13.65 3.13 -1.83
C GLY A 69 -12.49 3.56 -2.74
N ARG A 70 -12.78 4.16 -3.89
CA ARG A 70 -11.75 4.64 -4.84
C ARG A 70 -10.87 5.73 -4.21
N LYS A 71 -11.49 6.75 -3.61
CA LYS A 71 -10.77 7.83 -2.93
C LYS A 71 -9.96 7.31 -1.75
N GLY A 72 -10.50 6.36 -0.99
CA GLY A 72 -9.79 5.70 0.11
C GLY A 72 -8.54 4.99 -0.37
N ALA A 73 -8.62 4.19 -1.43
CA ALA A 73 -7.47 3.49 -2.02
C ALA A 73 -6.40 4.46 -2.52
N GLN A 74 -6.80 5.53 -3.23
CA GLN A 74 -5.88 6.57 -3.70
C GLN A 74 -5.20 7.30 -2.54
N ASN A 75 -5.96 7.68 -1.51
CA ASN A 75 -5.40 8.30 -0.30
C ASN A 75 -4.42 7.37 0.41
N LEU A 76 -4.71 6.07 0.52
CA LEU A 76 -3.80 5.08 1.09
C LEU A 76 -2.48 5.00 0.30
N LYS A 77 -2.53 4.99 -1.04
CA LYS A 77 -1.33 5.04 -1.88
C LYS A 77 -0.52 6.32 -1.62
N LYS A 78 -1.17 7.49 -1.61
CA LYS A 78 -0.52 8.79 -1.34
C LYS A 78 0.11 8.83 0.06
N MET A 79 -0.60 8.36 1.09
CA MET A 79 -0.07 8.31 2.46
C MET A 79 1.15 7.40 2.60
N LYS A 80 1.16 6.23 1.93
CA LYS A 80 2.33 5.34 1.90
C LYS A 80 3.54 6.01 1.24
N ARG A 81 3.33 6.66 0.08
CA ARG A 81 4.37 7.41 -0.64
C ARG A 81 4.96 8.53 0.23
N ASN A 82 4.11 9.37 0.82
CA ASN A 82 4.54 10.48 1.69
C ASN A 82 5.30 9.98 2.93
N SER A 83 4.93 8.81 3.45
CA SER A 83 5.63 8.18 4.56
C SER A 83 7.02 7.67 4.16
N LYS A 84 7.19 7.16 2.93
CA LYS A 84 8.49 6.74 2.38
C LYS A 84 9.43 7.95 2.22
N ILE A 85 8.95 9.01 1.56
CA ILE A 85 9.70 10.27 1.35
C ILE A 85 10.13 10.87 2.70
N GLY A 86 9.26 10.85 3.71
CA GLY A 86 9.61 11.34 5.05
C GLY A 86 10.79 10.59 5.67
N LYS A 87 10.91 9.28 5.45
CA LYS A 87 12.06 8.49 5.93
C LYS A 87 13.33 8.75 5.11
N GLU A 88 13.19 8.93 3.79
CA GLU A 88 14.30 9.30 2.90
C GLU A 88 14.91 10.65 3.29
N ILE A 89 14.09 11.66 3.62
CA ILE A 89 14.55 12.96 4.14
C ILE A 89 15.38 12.76 5.42
N VAL A 90 14.89 11.97 6.38
CA VAL A 90 15.61 11.72 7.63
C VAL A 90 16.94 11.02 7.35
N ALA A 91 16.95 10.00 6.48
CA ALA A 91 18.16 9.27 6.12
C ALA A 91 19.19 10.17 5.43
N ALA A 92 18.77 11.01 4.47
CA ALA A 92 19.63 11.94 3.76
C ALA A 92 20.26 12.99 4.70
N ILE A 93 19.46 13.55 5.64
CA ILE A 93 19.95 14.52 6.61
C ILE A 93 20.96 13.90 7.58
N LYS A 94 20.72 12.67 8.03
CA LYS A 94 21.68 11.96 8.89
C LYS A 94 22.99 11.66 8.16
N LYS A 95 22.96 11.43 6.84
CA LYS A 95 24.17 11.19 6.02
C LYS A 95 24.95 12.46 5.68
N GLY A 96 24.27 13.55 5.30
CA GLY A 96 24.91 14.73 4.69
C GLY A 96 24.56 16.08 5.32
N GLY A 97 23.87 16.09 6.46
CA GLY A 97 23.43 17.30 7.14
C GLY A 97 22.11 17.87 6.61
N PRO A 98 21.53 18.87 7.33
CA PRO A 98 20.19 19.40 7.06
C PRO A 98 20.12 20.43 5.92
N SER A 99 21.27 20.89 5.41
CA SER A 99 21.33 21.95 4.40
C SER A 99 21.22 21.36 2.99
N PRO A 100 20.22 21.76 2.18
CA PRO A 100 20.05 21.24 0.83
C PRO A 100 21.14 21.71 -0.16
N SER A 101 21.80 22.84 0.13
CA SER A 101 22.91 23.34 -0.70
C SER A 101 24.18 22.51 -0.59
N SER A 102 24.43 21.88 0.57
CA SER A 102 25.60 21.01 0.79
C SER A 102 25.31 19.54 0.54
N ASN A 103 24.03 19.14 0.52
CA ASN A 103 23.60 17.75 0.43
C ASN A 103 22.77 17.53 -0.84
N THR A 104 23.43 17.09 -1.91
CA THR A 104 22.80 16.83 -3.21
C THR A 104 21.70 15.76 -3.14
N ALA A 105 21.85 14.76 -2.26
CA ALA A 105 20.81 13.74 -2.06
C ALA A 105 19.53 14.35 -1.44
N LEU A 106 19.68 15.27 -0.49
CA LEU A 106 18.55 16.00 0.08
C LEU A 106 17.89 16.91 -0.95
N ALA A 107 18.67 17.60 -1.79
CA ALA A 107 18.15 18.44 -2.87
C ALA A 107 17.27 17.64 -3.85
N ALA A 108 17.76 16.50 -4.32
CA ALA A 108 16.99 15.61 -5.22
C ALA A 108 15.69 15.09 -4.57
N ILE A 109 15.70 14.81 -3.25
CA ILE A 109 14.47 14.41 -2.54
C ILE A 109 13.49 15.59 -2.44
N LEU A 110 13.98 16.81 -2.24
CA LEU A 110 13.14 18.01 -2.19
C LEU A 110 12.52 18.37 -3.55
N GLU A 111 13.19 18.04 -4.65
CA GLU A 111 12.61 18.13 -6.01
C GLU A 111 11.44 17.14 -6.17
N LYS A 112 11.66 15.86 -5.81
CA LYS A 112 10.60 14.83 -5.80
C LYS A 112 9.40 15.20 -4.91
N VAL A 113 9.66 15.85 -3.78
CA VAL A 113 8.61 16.37 -2.88
C VAL A 113 7.70 17.37 -3.58
N ARG A 114 8.27 18.24 -4.44
CA ARG A 114 7.53 19.24 -5.21
C ARG A 114 6.73 18.58 -6.32
N GLU A 115 7.34 17.64 -7.05
CA GLU A 115 6.68 16.89 -8.14
C GLU A 115 5.49 16.05 -7.65
N LEU A 116 5.59 15.48 -6.44
CA LEU A 116 4.59 14.55 -5.90
C LEU A 116 3.52 15.22 -5.01
N ASP A 117 3.46 16.55 -4.98
CA ASP A 117 2.56 17.35 -4.14
C ASP A 117 2.53 16.88 -2.67
N VAL A 118 3.72 16.69 -2.10
CA VAL A 118 3.86 16.30 -0.69
C VAL A 118 3.59 17.54 0.18
N PRO A 119 2.70 17.46 1.19
CA PRO A 119 2.41 18.59 2.06
C PRO A 119 3.66 19.10 2.79
N LYS A 120 3.87 20.42 2.84
CA LYS A 120 5.02 21.06 3.50
C LYS A 120 5.19 20.64 4.95
N GLU A 121 4.08 20.47 5.68
CA GLU A 121 4.07 19.98 7.06
C GLU A 121 4.77 18.61 7.22
N VAL A 122 4.63 17.73 6.21
CA VAL A 122 5.29 16.42 6.20
C VAL A 122 6.79 16.55 6.02
N VAL A 123 7.24 17.53 5.25
CA VAL A 123 8.67 17.80 5.02
C VAL A 123 9.28 18.40 6.29
N GLU A 124 8.69 19.48 6.81
CA GLU A 124 9.18 20.21 7.97
C GLU A 124 9.25 19.33 9.22
N ARG A 125 8.23 18.50 9.49
CA ARG A 125 8.25 17.58 10.64
C ARG A 125 9.40 16.58 10.55
N ASN A 126 9.73 16.10 9.35
CA ASN A 126 10.78 15.11 9.16
C ASN A 126 12.18 15.75 9.22
N ILE A 127 12.34 16.98 8.73
CA ILE A 127 13.57 17.76 8.89
C ILE A 127 13.85 18.01 10.38
N LYS A 128 12.84 18.49 11.13
CA LYS A 128 12.95 18.73 12.58
C LYS A 128 13.33 17.44 13.32
N ARG A 129 12.63 16.35 13.04
CA ARG A 129 12.92 15.01 13.60
C ARG A 129 14.34 14.55 13.28
N ALA A 130 14.86 14.82 12.08
CA ALA A 130 16.22 14.43 11.71
C ALA A 130 17.29 15.22 12.48
N SER A 131 17.02 16.49 12.80
CA SER A 131 17.92 17.39 13.55
C SER A 131 17.94 17.11 15.05
N GLU A 132 16.89 16.52 15.61
CA GLU A 132 16.84 16.13 17.02
C GLU A 132 17.80 14.97 17.35
N LYS A 133 18.44 15.05 18.52
CA LYS A 133 19.35 14.01 19.03
C LYS A 133 18.53 12.83 19.59
N GLY A 134 18.90 11.60 19.23
CA GLY A 134 18.28 10.37 19.75
C GLY A 134 17.23 9.70 18.85
N GLN A 135 17.05 10.15 17.61
CA GLN A 135 16.13 9.55 16.66
C GLN A 135 16.74 8.37 15.89
N ASP A 136 15.88 7.42 15.49
CA ASP A 136 16.24 6.18 14.81
C ASP A 136 17.06 6.44 13.53
N THR A 137 18.23 5.81 13.46
CA THR A 137 19.07 5.78 12.26
C THR A 137 18.48 4.79 11.27
N TYR A 138 17.92 5.30 10.17
CA TYR A 138 17.50 4.46 9.07
C TYR A 138 18.71 3.99 8.26
N THR A 139 18.79 2.69 8.04
CA THR A 139 19.80 2.01 7.24
C THR A 139 19.14 1.43 5.99
N GLU A 140 19.83 1.55 4.85
CA GLU A 140 19.42 0.93 3.59
C GLU A 140 19.89 -0.53 3.58
N LYS A 141 18.98 -1.44 3.25
CA LYS A 141 19.28 -2.87 3.10
C LYS A 141 18.59 -3.40 1.84
N ILE A 142 19.34 -4.18 1.08
CA ILE A 142 18.85 -4.88 -0.11
C ILE A 142 18.57 -6.34 0.26
N TYR A 143 17.42 -6.83 -0.15
CA TYR A 143 17.03 -8.23 -0.08
C TYR A 143 16.75 -8.74 -1.48
N GLU A 144 17.12 -9.99 -1.74
CA GLU A 144 16.94 -10.61 -3.04
C GLU A 144 15.91 -11.71 -2.94
N VAL A 145 15.03 -11.80 -3.92
CA VAL A 145 13.89 -12.73 -3.91
C VAL A 145 13.74 -13.37 -5.28
N TYR A 146 13.46 -14.67 -5.29
CA TYR A 146 12.98 -15.39 -6.46
C TYR A 146 11.47 -15.57 -6.35
N GLY A 147 10.75 -15.00 -7.32
CA GLY A 147 9.31 -15.20 -7.50
C GLY A 147 8.99 -16.52 -8.21
N PHE A 148 7.70 -16.70 -8.48
CA PHE A 148 7.22 -17.82 -9.30
C PHE A 148 7.88 -17.79 -10.69
N GLY A 149 8.20 -18.97 -11.24
CA GLY A 149 8.88 -19.08 -12.55
C GLY A 149 10.34 -18.61 -12.56
N GLY A 150 10.95 -18.35 -11.40
CA GLY A 150 12.36 -17.96 -11.31
C GLY A 150 12.63 -16.47 -11.55
N VAL A 151 11.58 -15.62 -11.54
CA VAL A 151 11.72 -14.17 -11.68
C VAL A 151 12.55 -13.61 -10.53
N GLY A 152 13.68 -12.96 -10.85
CA GLY A 152 14.53 -12.31 -9.86
C GLY A 152 13.99 -10.93 -9.49
N MET A 153 13.89 -10.66 -8.19
CA MET A 153 13.46 -9.37 -7.64
C MET A 153 14.49 -8.84 -6.65
N VAL A 154 14.77 -7.54 -6.74
CA VAL A 154 15.60 -6.80 -5.78
C VAL A 154 14.68 -5.92 -4.95
N VAL A 155 14.71 -6.08 -3.63
CA VAL A 155 13.86 -5.37 -2.69
C VAL A 155 14.72 -4.45 -1.82
N GLU A 156 14.66 -3.16 -2.13
CA GLU A 156 15.34 -2.12 -1.35
C GLU A 156 14.49 -1.68 -0.16
N VAL A 157 15.09 -1.66 1.02
CA VAL A 157 14.40 -1.37 2.27
C VAL A 157 15.17 -0.33 3.06
N LEU A 158 14.45 0.69 3.50
CA LEU A 158 14.94 1.69 4.45
C LEU A 158 14.36 1.38 5.83
N THR A 159 15.21 0.94 6.77
CA THR A 159 14.78 0.46 8.08
C THR A 159 15.69 0.90 9.22
N ASP A 160 15.08 1.20 10.35
CA ASP A 160 15.68 1.34 11.68
C ASP A 160 16.16 0.01 12.27
N LYS A 161 15.54 -1.12 11.89
CA LYS A 161 15.83 -2.43 12.49
C LYS A 161 15.80 -3.56 11.47
N ILE A 162 16.99 -4.05 11.12
CA ILE A 162 17.21 -5.13 10.13
C ILE A 162 16.42 -6.39 10.50
N THR A 163 16.47 -6.83 11.76
CA THR A 163 15.80 -8.09 12.19
C THR A 163 14.28 -8.05 12.05
N ARG A 164 13.66 -6.87 12.17
CA ARG A 164 12.22 -6.70 11.91
C ARG A 164 11.93 -6.77 10.42
N SER A 165 12.70 -6.01 9.62
CA SER A 165 12.52 -5.96 8.17
C SER A 165 12.67 -7.34 7.50
N ILE A 166 13.66 -8.14 7.87
CA ILE A 166 13.86 -9.47 7.29
C ILE A 166 12.73 -10.44 7.68
N ALA A 167 12.18 -10.32 8.88
CA ALA A 167 11.04 -11.13 9.31
C ALA A 167 9.78 -10.78 8.51
N ASP A 168 9.50 -9.48 8.37
CA ASP A 168 8.36 -8.99 7.59
C ASP A 168 8.46 -9.43 6.11
N ILE A 169 9.63 -9.27 5.50
CA ILE A 169 9.87 -9.68 4.10
C ILE A 169 9.74 -11.19 3.95
N ARG A 170 10.32 -11.98 4.87
CA ARG A 170 10.22 -13.44 4.80
C ARG A 170 8.77 -13.91 4.89
N ASN A 171 7.95 -13.27 5.72
CA ASN A 171 6.53 -13.59 5.84
C ASN A 171 5.81 -13.31 4.51
N VAL A 172 5.98 -12.11 3.93
CA VAL A 172 5.35 -11.75 2.65
C VAL A 172 5.81 -12.67 1.52
N VAL A 173 7.12 -12.93 1.43
CA VAL A 173 7.70 -13.82 0.40
C VAL A 173 7.12 -15.22 0.51
N LYS A 174 6.98 -15.76 1.73
CA LYS A 174 6.39 -17.07 1.98
C LYS A 174 4.90 -17.11 1.61
N ASP A 175 4.14 -16.10 1.97
CA ASP A 175 2.70 -16.02 1.67
C ASP A 175 2.44 -15.93 0.16
N CYS A 176 3.34 -15.30 -0.59
CA CYS A 176 3.29 -15.22 -2.04
C CYS A 176 3.90 -16.43 -2.78
N GLY A 177 4.40 -17.45 -2.06
CA GLY A 177 5.04 -18.62 -2.68
C GLY A 177 6.39 -18.33 -3.35
N ALA A 178 7.02 -17.22 -3.00
CA ALA A 178 8.36 -16.84 -3.44
C ALA A 178 9.43 -17.36 -2.46
N LYS A 179 10.70 -17.25 -2.83
CA LYS A 179 11.86 -17.68 -2.02
C LYS A 179 12.84 -16.54 -1.83
N LEU A 180 13.28 -16.31 -0.59
CA LEU A 180 14.37 -15.38 -0.30
C LEU A 180 15.69 -15.97 -0.85
N ALA A 181 16.43 -15.15 -1.57
CA ALA A 181 17.73 -15.52 -2.16
C ALA A 181 18.89 -15.02 -1.28
N ASP A 182 20.05 -15.66 -1.42
CA ASP A 182 21.27 -15.19 -0.79
C ASP A 182 21.80 -13.94 -1.51
N PRO A 183 22.48 -13.02 -0.79
CA PRO A 183 23.02 -11.81 -1.40
C PRO A 183 23.91 -12.12 -2.62
N GLY A 184 23.68 -11.42 -3.74
CA GLY A 184 24.39 -11.59 -5.01
C GLY A 184 23.76 -12.59 -5.98
N SER A 185 22.70 -13.30 -5.60
CA SER A 185 22.00 -14.29 -6.45
C SER A 185 21.21 -13.67 -7.60
N VAL A 186 20.70 -12.46 -7.43
CA VAL A 186 19.79 -11.77 -8.35
C VAL A 186 20.43 -10.48 -8.83
N THR A 187 21.11 -9.75 -7.93
CA THR A 187 21.66 -8.41 -8.22
C THR A 187 22.63 -8.39 -9.40
N PHE A 188 23.34 -9.49 -9.69
CA PHE A 188 24.26 -9.56 -10.84
C PHE A 188 23.56 -9.39 -12.21
N ARG A 189 22.23 -9.58 -12.27
CA ARG A 189 21.41 -9.36 -13.47
C ARG A 189 20.93 -7.91 -13.62
N PHE A 190 21.14 -7.08 -12.61
CA PHE A 190 20.67 -5.70 -12.57
C PHE A 190 21.85 -4.73 -12.64
N ARG A 191 21.69 -3.65 -13.41
CA ARG A 191 22.59 -2.50 -13.42
C ARG A 191 21.82 -1.29 -12.92
N GLN A 192 22.39 -0.55 -11.97
CA GLN A 192 21.82 0.72 -11.55
C GLN A 192 22.01 1.74 -12.66
N ALA A 193 20.91 2.19 -13.25
CA ALA A 193 20.89 3.20 -14.30
C ALA A 193 19.97 4.37 -13.90
N ARG A 194 20.27 5.56 -14.41
CA ARG A 194 19.33 6.69 -14.37
C ARG A 194 18.53 6.66 -15.67
N VAL A 195 17.23 6.86 -15.55
CA VAL A 195 16.30 6.94 -16.67
C VAL A 195 15.71 8.34 -16.67
N VAL A 196 15.69 8.99 -17.82
CA VAL A 196 15.08 10.30 -18.02
C VAL A 196 14.00 10.14 -19.07
N ASN A 197 12.76 10.43 -18.69
CA ASN A 197 11.59 10.23 -19.55
C ASN A 197 11.15 11.58 -20.13
N ILE A 198 11.32 11.76 -21.44
CA ILE A 198 11.01 13.01 -22.13
C ILE A 198 9.69 12.86 -22.89
N LYS A 199 8.76 13.80 -22.71
CA LYS A 199 7.57 13.90 -23.55
C LYS A 199 7.94 14.48 -24.91
N VAL A 200 7.78 13.69 -25.96
CA VAL A 200 7.99 14.13 -27.33
C VAL A 200 6.66 14.60 -27.91
N THR A 201 6.51 15.91 -28.15
CA THR A 201 5.35 16.46 -28.87
C THR A 201 5.71 16.79 -30.32
N ASP A 202 6.73 17.61 -30.54
CA ASP A 202 7.10 18.15 -31.87
C ASP A 202 8.61 18.06 -32.17
N ALA A 203 9.35 17.22 -31.44
CA ALA A 203 10.80 17.09 -31.61
C ALA A 203 11.15 15.97 -32.61
N ASP A 204 12.13 16.25 -33.47
CA ASP A 204 12.67 15.28 -34.42
C ASP A 204 13.46 14.20 -33.67
N LYS A 205 13.16 12.93 -33.98
CA LYS A 205 13.71 11.76 -33.27
C LYS A 205 15.22 11.67 -33.42
N ASP A 206 15.72 11.96 -34.62
CA ASP A 206 17.16 11.91 -34.92
C ASP A 206 17.93 12.99 -34.14
N GLN A 207 17.30 14.15 -33.93
CA GLN A 207 17.86 15.22 -33.10
C GLN A 207 17.88 14.83 -31.62
N LEU A 208 16.80 14.24 -31.11
CA LEU A 208 16.73 13.77 -29.71
C LEU A 208 17.76 12.69 -29.43
N LEU A 209 17.93 11.73 -30.34
CA LEU A 209 18.94 10.68 -30.22
C LEU A 209 20.35 11.28 -30.19
N SER A 210 20.63 12.22 -31.10
CA SER A 210 21.93 12.90 -31.15
C SER A 210 22.24 13.64 -29.84
N VAL A 211 21.27 14.42 -29.33
CA VAL A 211 21.42 15.15 -28.05
C VAL A 211 21.58 14.18 -26.87
N ALA A 212 20.85 13.07 -26.84
CA ALA A 212 20.96 12.08 -25.78
C ALA A 212 22.35 11.43 -25.76
N LEU A 213 22.88 11.07 -26.93
CA LEU A 213 24.24 10.51 -27.05
C LEU A 213 25.30 11.53 -26.65
N ASP A 214 25.17 12.79 -27.08
CA ASP A 214 26.08 13.88 -26.68
C ASP A 214 26.03 14.15 -25.17
N ALA A 215 24.88 13.95 -24.53
CA ALA A 215 24.70 14.03 -23.08
C ALA A 215 25.24 12.79 -22.32
N GLY A 216 25.67 11.75 -23.03
CA GLY A 216 26.22 10.52 -22.46
C GLY A 216 25.17 9.47 -22.08
N ALA A 217 24.03 9.43 -22.77
CA ALA A 217 23.06 8.36 -22.60
C ALA A 217 23.63 7.01 -23.11
N ASP A 218 23.52 5.97 -22.30
CA ASP A 218 23.94 4.61 -22.66
C ASP A 218 22.95 3.92 -23.62
N ASP A 219 21.66 4.28 -23.53
CA ASP A 219 20.59 3.65 -24.30
C ASP A 219 19.40 4.63 -24.44
N VAL A 220 18.67 4.54 -25.56
CA VAL A 220 17.49 5.36 -25.87
C VAL A 220 16.38 4.43 -26.33
N ILE A 221 15.31 4.34 -25.55
CA ILE A 221 14.20 3.42 -25.78
C ILE A 221 12.97 4.23 -26.17
N GLU A 222 12.44 3.95 -27.35
CA GLU A 222 11.13 4.44 -27.76
C GLU A 222 10.05 3.49 -27.22
N PRO A 223 9.08 3.98 -26.42
CA PRO A 223 7.95 3.16 -26.02
C PRO A 223 7.07 2.85 -27.25
N ASN A 224 6.84 1.56 -27.52
CA ASN A 224 5.84 1.14 -28.51
C ASN A 224 4.45 1.36 -27.92
N PHE A 225 3.61 2.14 -28.60
CA PHE A 225 2.23 2.46 -28.19
C PHE A 225 1.18 1.61 -28.93
N ASP A 226 1.59 0.51 -29.58
CA ASP A 226 0.73 -0.26 -30.48
C ASP A 226 -0.31 -1.15 -29.77
N ASP A 227 -0.34 -1.15 -28.44
CA ASP A 227 -1.38 -1.84 -27.66
C ASP A 227 -2.56 -0.87 -27.45
N GLU A 228 -3.60 -0.97 -28.29
CA GLU A 228 -4.86 -0.18 -28.22
C GLU A 228 -5.62 -0.29 -26.88
N ASP A 229 -5.14 -1.10 -25.93
CA ASP A 229 -5.74 -1.35 -24.63
C ASP A 229 -5.09 -0.57 -23.45
N ASP A 230 -3.92 0.03 -23.63
CA ASP A 230 -3.26 0.77 -22.54
C ASP A 230 -3.85 2.19 -22.42
N SER A 231 -4.66 2.40 -21.38
CA SER A 231 -5.18 3.75 -21.07
C SER A 231 -4.03 4.74 -20.81
N GLU A 232 -4.19 6.02 -21.17
CA GLU A 232 -3.16 7.05 -20.94
C GLU A 232 -2.65 7.11 -19.49
N GLU A 233 -3.50 6.74 -18.50
CA GLU A 233 -3.12 6.63 -17.09
C GLU A 233 -2.11 5.50 -16.82
N GLU A 234 -2.21 4.39 -17.54
CA GLU A 234 -1.39 3.18 -17.38
C GLU A 234 0.00 3.34 -18.02
N VAL A 235 0.04 4.02 -19.18
CA VAL A 235 1.28 4.44 -19.84
C VAL A 235 2.08 5.41 -18.96
N LEU A 236 1.42 6.38 -18.31
CA LEU A 236 2.07 7.33 -17.40
C LEU A 236 2.52 6.70 -16.08
N GLU A 237 1.89 5.62 -15.60
CA GLU A 237 2.37 4.87 -14.44
C GLU A 237 3.59 3.99 -14.79
N ARG A 238 3.66 3.50 -16.04
CA ARG A 238 4.76 2.68 -16.55
C ARG A 238 6.01 3.49 -16.90
N TYR A 239 5.84 4.65 -17.52
CA TYR A 239 6.90 5.61 -17.83
C TYR A 239 6.53 6.99 -17.26
N PRO A 240 6.69 7.20 -15.94
CA PRO A 240 6.46 8.51 -15.35
C PRO A 240 7.43 9.49 -15.99
N THR A 241 6.91 10.49 -16.67
CA THR A 241 7.73 11.53 -17.29
C THR A 241 8.31 12.40 -16.19
N ASP A 242 9.61 12.27 -15.95
CA ASP A 242 10.35 13.18 -15.10
C ASP A 242 10.47 14.49 -15.88
N ILE A 243 9.59 15.44 -15.58
CA ILE A 243 9.67 16.80 -16.15
C ILE A 243 10.75 17.52 -15.35
N ASN A 244 12.02 17.33 -15.71
CA ASN A 244 13.14 18.29 -15.65
C ASN A 244 14.48 17.64 -16.00
#